data_AF-A0A822ILT7-F1
#
_entry.id   AF-A0A822ILT7-F1
#
_cell.length_a   1.000
_cell.length_b   1.000
_cell.length_c   1.000
_cell.angle_alpha   90.00
_cell.angle_beta   90.00
_cell.angle_gamma   90.00
#
_symmetry.space_group_name_H-M   'P 1'
#
loop_
_entity.id
_entity.type
_entity.pdbx_description
1 polymer ?
#
loop_
_entity_poly.entity_id
_entity_poly.type
_entity_poly.pdbx_seq_one_letter_code
_entity_poly.pdbx_strand_id
1 'polypeptide(L)'
;MLVNLLERAGLLKRNINGKPGNITQNPSLKPNCWEVIKCGREAGGEKAAISGICPASIDTSVDGLNGGKNGGRICWAVSGTFCSKKKIQGLFAKTQLSCRSCIFFKKVKKEEGSNIIIQTILFKTPQNRSDQ
;
A
#
# COMPACT_ATOMS: atom_id res chain seq x y z
N MET A 1 50.12 -17.60 15.16
CA MET A 1 50.57 -16.40 15.91
C MET A 1 49.81 -15.12 15.55
N LEU A 2 49.33 -14.94 14.31
CA LEU A 2 48.62 -13.71 13.90
C LEU A 2 47.23 -13.53 14.53
N VAL A 3 46.53 -14.63 14.87
CA VAL A 3 45.17 -14.59 15.43
C VAL A 3 45.12 -13.96 16.84
N ASN A 4 46.15 -14.19 17.66
CA ASN A 4 46.19 -13.67 19.04
C ASN A 4 46.52 -12.17 19.12
N LEU A 5 47.07 -11.58 18.05
CA LEU A 5 47.33 -10.14 17.99
C LEU A 5 46.04 -9.36 17.68
N LEU A 6 45.12 -9.95 16.91
CA LEU A 6 43.84 -9.34 16.56
C LEU A 6 42.85 -9.35 17.74
N GLU A 7 42.87 -10.38 18.60
CA GLU A 7 42.02 -10.42 19.79
C GLU A 7 42.41 -9.34 20.83
N ARG A 8 43.70 -9.01 20.94
CA ARG A 8 44.20 -7.93 21.83
C ARG A 8 43.90 -6.52 21.32
N ALA A 9 43.68 -6.35 20.02
CA ALA A 9 43.33 -5.08 19.40
C ALA A 9 41.83 -4.71 19.56
N GLY A 10 41.02 -5.58 20.20
CA GLY A 10 39.59 -5.32 20.43
C GLY A 10 38.71 -5.37 19.18
N LEU A 11 39.24 -5.88 18.05
CA LEU A 11 38.55 -5.92 16.75
C LEU A 11 37.61 -7.13 16.58
N LEU A 12 37.55 -8.04 17.56
CA LEU A 12 36.58 -9.13 17.61
C LEU A 12 35.91 -9.17 18.98
N LYS A 13 34.76 -8.49 19.12
CA LYS A 13 33.86 -8.71 20.25
C LYS A 13 32.94 -9.88 19.94
N ARG A 14 33.25 -11.09 20.43
CA ARG A 14 32.26 -12.18 20.49
C ARG A 14 31.25 -11.85 21.59
N ASN A 15 30.02 -11.53 21.21
CA ASN A 15 28.91 -11.38 22.16
C ASN A 15 28.29 -12.77 22.43
N ILE A 16 28.61 -13.34 23.59
CA ILE A 16 28.12 -14.66 24.03
C ILE A 16 26.89 -14.61 24.95
N ASN A 17 26.17 -13.49 25.01
CA ASN A 17 25.02 -13.33 25.93
C ASN A 17 23.73 -12.83 25.24
N GLY A 18 23.35 -13.40 24.10
CA GLY A 18 22.05 -13.17 23.47
C GLY A 18 21.03 -14.24 23.84
N LYS A 19 20.10 -13.95 24.76
CA LYS A 19 18.88 -14.74 24.99
C LYS A 19 18.12 -14.92 23.66
N PRO A 20 17.59 -16.12 23.32
CA PRO A 20 16.60 -16.24 22.26
C PRO A 20 15.24 -15.79 22.81
N GLY A 21 14.95 -14.50 22.67
CA GLY A 21 13.72 -13.93 23.19
C GLY A 21 13.38 -12.61 22.53
N ASN A 22 12.36 -12.67 21.67
CA ASN A 22 11.50 -11.59 21.19
C ASN A 22 11.88 -10.91 19.86
N ILE A 23 11.44 -11.58 18.79
CA ILE A 23 10.75 -11.03 17.61
C ILE A 23 10.89 -9.51 17.44
N THR A 24 11.91 -9.08 16.69
CA THR A 24 11.83 -7.81 15.97
C THR A 24 10.83 -7.99 14.82
N GLN A 25 9.53 -7.78 15.10
CA GLN A 25 8.59 -7.42 14.04
C GLN A 25 9.07 -6.07 13.51
N ASN A 26 9.92 -6.06 12.48
CA ASN A 26 9.89 -4.94 11.56
C ASN A 26 8.43 -4.89 11.08
N PRO A 27 7.66 -3.81 11.30
CA PRO A 27 6.30 -3.75 10.78
C PRO A 27 6.42 -3.80 9.26
N SER A 28 6.24 -4.99 8.70
CA SER A 28 6.28 -5.20 7.27
C SER A 28 5.14 -4.39 6.68
N LEU A 29 5.47 -3.37 5.89
CA LEU A 29 4.45 -2.56 5.22
C LEU A 29 3.52 -3.50 4.46
N LYS A 30 2.23 -3.45 4.80
CA LYS A 30 1.25 -4.35 4.20
C LYS A 30 1.10 -3.99 2.71
N PRO A 31 1.03 -4.97 1.80
CA PRO A 31 1.11 -4.67 0.37
C PRO A 31 -0.11 -3.89 -0.11
N ASN A 32 0.10 -2.90 -0.96
CA ASN A 32 -0.91 -2.06 -1.58
C ASN A 32 -1.56 -2.73 -2.79
N CYS A 33 -2.65 -2.13 -3.30
CA CYS A 33 -3.40 -2.66 -4.42
C CYS A 33 -2.51 -2.92 -5.65
N TRP A 34 -1.59 -2.01 -5.99
CA TRP A 34 -0.73 -2.15 -7.17
C TRP A 34 0.28 -3.29 -7.04
N GLU A 35 0.78 -3.59 -5.83
CA GLU A 35 1.70 -4.71 -5.59
C GLU A 35 0.99 -6.07 -5.73
N VAL A 36 -0.28 -6.16 -5.33
CA VAL A 36 -1.07 -7.39 -5.41
C VAL A 36 -1.69 -7.59 -6.79
N ILE A 37 -2.32 -6.55 -7.35
CA ILE A 37 -3.02 -6.61 -8.63
C ILE A 37 -2.03 -6.55 -9.80
N LYS A 38 -0.88 -5.88 -9.63
CA LYS A 38 0.14 -5.64 -10.66
C LYS A 38 -0.48 -5.02 -11.91
N CYS A 39 -1.18 -3.90 -11.73
CA CYS A 39 -1.78 -3.17 -12.84
C CYS A 39 -0.78 -2.28 -13.59
N GLY A 40 0.33 -1.90 -12.94
CA GLY A 40 1.40 -1.08 -13.52
C GLY A 40 1.08 0.42 -13.59
N ARG A 41 0.04 0.89 -12.88
CA ARG A 41 -0.37 2.30 -12.89
C ARG A 41 0.11 3.08 -11.66
N GLU A 42 0.86 2.47 -10.75
CA GLU A 42 1.52 3.15 -9.66
C GLU A 42 2.49 4.24 -10.16
N ALA A 43 2.88 5.18 -9.30
CA ALA A 43 3.92 6.16 -9.63
C ALA A 43 5.21 5.44 -10.06
N GLY A 44 5.69 5.73 -11.26
CA GLY A 44 6.84 5.03 -11.87
C GLY A 44 6.52 3.65 -12.49
N GLY A 45 5.25 3.21 -12.47
CA GLY A 45 4.83 1.93 -13.03
C GLY A 45 4.82 1.90 -14.56
N GLU A 46 4.94 0.70 -15.14
CA GLU A 46 5.09 0.46 -16.59
C GLU A 46 3.95 1.07 -17.46
N LYS A 47 2.74 1.21 -16.90
CA LYS A 47 1.55 1.75 -17.58
C LYS A 47 1.21 3.17 -17.12
N ALA A 48 1.97 3.76 -16.21
CA ALA A 48 1.72 5.11 -15.74
C ALA A 48 1.74 6.13 -16.89
N ALA A 49 2.70 6.00 -17.81
CA ALA A 49 2.83 6.91 -18.96
C ALA A 49 1.71 6.74 -20.00
N ILE A 50 1.22 5.51 -20.20
CA ILE A 50 0.28 5.18 -21.29
C ILE A 50 -1.18 5.23 -20.83
N SER A 51 -1.45 4.86 -19.57
CA SER A 51 -2.80 4.75 -18.99
C SER A 51 -3.04 5.71 -17.83
N GLY A 52 -2.10 6.63 -17.59
CA GLY A 52 -2.11 7.57 -16.46
C GLY A 52 -1.82 6.90 -15.11
N ILE A 53 -1.29 7.70 -14.19
CA ILE A 53 -1.02 7.27 -12.81
C ILE A 53 -2.34 6.98 -12.09
N CYS A 54 -2.36 5.91 -11.28
CA CYS A 54 -3.45 5.52 -10.43
C CYS A 54 -3.60 6.54 -9.29
N PRO A 55 -4.77 7.19 -9.12
CA PRO A 55 -4.96 8.19 -8.07
C PRO A 55 -4.65 7.63 -6.67
N ALA A 56 -5.06 6.39 -6.37
CA ALA A 56 -4.76 5.75 -5.09
C ALA A 56 -3.25 5.57 -4.82
N SER A 57 -2.40 5.59 -5.84
CA SER A 57 -0.95 5.48 -5.66
C SER A 57 -0.26 6.81 -5.34
N ILE A 58 -0.95 7.94 -5.50
CA ILE A 58 -0.40 9.29 -5.29
C ILE A 58 -1.20 10.12 -4.28
N ASP A 59 -2.41 9.68 -3.90
CA ASP A 59 -3.23 10.37 -2.92
C ASP A 59 -2.66 10.18 -1.51
N THR A 60 -1.84 11.13 -1.08
CA THR A 60 -1.20 11.16 0.24
C THR A 60 -2.16 11.53 1.37
N SER A 61 -3.36 12.04 1.05
CA SER A 61 -4.33 12.50 2.08
C SER A 61 -4.90 11.36 2.93
N VAL A 62 -4.71 10.12 2.47
CA VAL A 62 -5.21 8.88 3.04
C VAL A 62 -4.09 7.88 3.33
N ASP A 63 -2.84 8.36 3.37
CA ASP A 63 -1.67 7.56 3.72
C ASP A 63 -1.82 6.91 5.11
N GLY A 64 -1.34 5.68 5.26
CA GLY A 64 -1.45 4.90 6.49
C GLY A 64 -2.79 4.19 6.72
N LEU A 65 -3.86 4.54 5.99
CA LEU A 65 -5.16 3.89 6.18
C LEU A 65 -5.10 2.41 5.82
N ASN A 66 -5.68 1.57 6.69
CA ASN A 66 -5.55 0.10 6.65
C ASN A 66 -4.09 -0.40 6.60
N GLY A 67 -3.13 0.38 7.11
CA GLY A 67 -1.71 0.06 7.07
C GLY A 67 -1.08 0.13 5.68
N GLY A 68 -1.68 0.88 4.76
CA GLY A 68 -1.22 1.08 3.39
C GLY A 68 -0.40 2.35 3.20
N LYS A 69 0.17 2.48 2.00
CA LYS A 69 0.77 3.73 1.52
C LYS A 69 -0.24 4.45 0.62
N ASN A 70 -0.35 5.77 0.76
CA ASN A 70 -1.32 6.60 0.07
C ASN A 70 -2.72 5.96 0.14
N GLY A 71 -3.51 6.02 -0.92
CA GLY A 71 -4.79 5.30 -1.03
C GLY A 71 -4.68 3.79 -1.31
N GLY A 72 -3.49 3.19 -1.22
CA GLY A 72 -3.22 1.85 -1.73
C GLY A 72 -4.02 0.74 -1.07
N ARG A 73 -4.37 0.89 0.21
CA ARG A 73 -5.20 -0.06 0.98
C ARG A 73 -6.63 0.40 1.23
N ILE A 74 -7.05 1.46 0.55
CA ILE A 74 -8.42 1.92 0.50
C ILE A 74 -8.84 2.28 -0.93
N CYS A 75 -8.23 1.66 -1.96
CA CYS A 75 -8.37 2.10 -3.34
C CYS A 75 -9.83 2.15 -3.83
N TRP A 76 -10.73 1.37 -3.23
CA TRP A 76 -12.17 1.38 -3.51
C TRP A 76 -12.87 2.69 -3.12
N ALA A 77 -12.29 3.49 -2.23
CA ALA A 77 -12.79 4.79 -1.79
C ALA A 77 -12.15 5.96 -2.55
N VAL A 78 -11.13 5.69 -3.40
CA VAL A 78 -10.46 6.71 -4.21
C VAL A 78 -11.06 6.72 -5.62
N SER A 79 -11.53 7.88 -6.06
CA SER A 79 -12.08 8.07 -7.41
C SER A 79 -11.02 7.84 -8.51
N GLY A 80 -11.45 7.45 -9.71
CA GLY A 80 -10.54 7.19 -10.84
C GLY A 80 -9.66 5.94 -10.69
N THR A 81 -9.96 5.09 -9.70
CA THR A 81 -9.31 3.79 -9.55
C THR A 81 -10.03 2.73 -10.38
N PHE A 82 -9.30 2.13 -11.32
CA PHE A 82 -9.83 1.07 -12.18
C PHE A 82 -9.17 -0.25 -11.80
N CYS A 83 -9.81 -1.07 -10.97
CA CYS A 83 -9.31 -2.43 -10.74
C CYS A 83 -9.65 -3.29 -11.96
N SER A 84 -8.78 -3.38 -12.98
CA SER A 84 -8.84 -4.42 -14.00
C SER A 84 -7.56 -4.51 -14.83
N LYS A 85 -7.12 -5.76 -15.10
CA LYS A 85 -6.24 -6.12 -16.23
C LYS A 85 -7.00 -6.19 -17.57
N LYS A 86 -8.33 -6.09 -17.56
CA LYS A 86 -9.19 -5.98 -18.75
C LYS A 86 -9.53 -4.52 -19.05
N LYS A 87 -9.54 -4.16 -20.34
CA LYS A 87 -10.08 -2.89 -20.85
C LYS A 87 -11.52 -2.73 -20.37
N ILE A 88 -11.76 -1.75 -19.51
CA ILE A 88 -13.11 -1.26 -19.24
C ILE A 88 -13.30 -0.07 -20.18
N GLN A 89 -14.22 -0.18 -21.15
CA GLN A 89 -14.72 0.99 -21.86
C GLN A 89 -15.72 1.69 -20.94
N GLY A 90 -15.55 3.00 -20.74
CA GLY A 90 -16.41 3.84 -19.90
C GLY A 90 -15.67 4.36 -18.67
N LEU A 91 -15.57 5.69 -18.58
CA LEU A 91 -14.80 6.42 -17.57
C LEU A 91 -15.50 6.54 -16.21
N PHE A 92 -16.72 6.01 -16.06
CA PHE A 92 -17.57 6.30 -14.91
C PHE A 92 -18.10 5.04 -14.21
N ALA A 93 -18.04 5.11 -12.88
CA ALA A 93 -18.78 4.30 -11.93
C ALA A 93 -18.41 2.81 -11.82
N LYS A 94 -17.25 2.53 -11.20
CA LYS A 94 -17.20 1.34 -10.35
C LYS A 94 -18.07 1.58 -9.13
N THR A 95 -19.25 0.97 -9.10
CA THR A 95 -20.09 0.90 -7.91
C THR A 95 -19.39 0.10 -6.81
N GLN A 96 -19.74 0.35 -5.53
CA GLN A 96 -19.28 -0.44 -4.38
C GLN A 96 -19.40 -1.97 -4.60
N LEU A 97 -20.38 -2.38 -5.41
CA LEU A 97 -20.62 -3.77 -5.79
C LEU A 97 -19.43 -4.41 -6.53
N SER A 98 -18.78 -3.68 -7.44
CA SER A 98 -17.59 -4.18 -8.17
C SER A 98 -16.35 -4.33 -7.27
N CYS A 99 -16.31 -3.64 -6.14
CA CYS A 99 -15.24 -3.77 -5.15
C CYS A 99 -15.47 -4.97 -4.22
N ARG A 100 -16.72 -5.37 -3.95
CA ARG A 100 -17.03 -6.57 -3.16
C ARG A 100 -16.50 -7.87 -3.80
N SER A 101 -16.36 -7.91 -5.13
CA SER A 101 -15.76 -9.03 -5.85
C SER A 101 -14.24 -8.91 -6.04
N CYS A 102 -13.63 -7.76 -5.73
CA CYS A 102 -12.21 -7.52 -5.89
C CYS A 102 -11.39 -8.39 -4.91
N ILE A 103 -10.42 -9.15 -5.45
CA ILE A 103 -9.53 -10.00 -4.65
C ILE A 103 -8.74 -9.21 -3.60
N PHE A 104 -8.35 -7.97 -3.93
CA PHE A 104 -7.59 -7.13 -3.03
C PHE A 104 -8.46 -6.58 -1.90
N PHE A 105 -9.69 -6.13 -2.20
CA PHE A 105 -10.63 -5.71 -1.17
C PHE A 105 -10.93 -6.84 -0.18
N LYS A 106 -11.18 -8.06 -0.69
CA LYS A 106 -11.37 -9.25 0.16
C LYS A 106 -10.16 -9.56 1.02
N LYS A 107 -8.94 -9.39 0.48
CA LYS A 107 -7.69 -9.54 1.22
C LYS A 107 -7.59 -8.52 2.36
N VAL A 108 -7.77 -7.23 2.08
CA VAL A 108 -7.73 -6.19 3.13
C VAL A 108 -8.81 -6.43 4.18
N LYS A 109 -10.04 -6.78 3.77
CA LYS A 109 -11.12 -7.11 4.71
C LYS A 109 -10.78 -8.30 5.61
N LYS A 110 -10.12 -9.32 5.08
CA LYS A 110 -9.66 -10.47 5.89
C LYS A 110 -8.53 -10.07 6.85
N GLU A 111 -7.64 -9.18 6.44
CA GLU A 111 -6.47 -8.75 7.23
C GLU A 111 -6.83 -7.77 8.35
N GLU A 112 -7.74 -6.83 8.08
CA GLU A 112 -8.14 -5.82 9.08
C GLU A 112 -9.33 -6.27 9.93
N GLY A 113 -10.12 -7.26 9.48
CA GLY A 113 -11.28 -7.77 10.19
C GLY A 113 -12.30 -6.67 10.50
N SER A 114 -12.73 -6.57 11.75
CA SER A 114 -13.66 -5.53 12.22
C SER A 114 -13.06 -4.12 12.26
N ASN A 115 -11.73 -4.00 12.20
CA ASN A 115 -11.02 -2.72 12.23
C ASN A 115 -10.84 -2.09 10.84
N ILE A 116 -11.38 -2.73 9.79
CA ILE A 116 -11.26 -2.21 8.43
C ILE A 116 -11.85 -0.80 8.32
N ILE A 117 -11.04 0.14 7.83
CA ILE A 117 -11.49 1.46 7.44
C ILE A 117 -12.04 1.34 6.01
N ILE A 118 -13.36 1.40 5.90
CA ILE A 118 -14.09 1.29 4.61
C ILE A 118 -14.30 2.67 3.95
N GLN A 119 -14.00 3.73 4.72
CA GLN A 119 -14.09 5.17 4.45
C GLN A 119 -15.37 5.64 3.75
N THR A 120 -16.39 5.90 4.58
CA THR A 120 -17.63 6.60 4.23
C THR A 120 -17.58 8.11 4.57
N ILE A 121 -16.50 8.65 5.17
CA ILE A 121 -16.53 9.98 5.84
C ILE A 121 -15.71 11.10 5.16
N LEU A 122 -14.99 10.87 4.07
CA LEU A 122 -14.33 11.98 3.33
C LEU A 122 -14.88 12.11 1.90
N PHE A 123 -16.18 12.33 1.76
CA PHE A 123 -16.63 13.22 0.70
C PHE A 123 -16.11 14.62 1.03
N LYS A 124 -14.87 14.94 0.66
CA LYS A 124 -14.63 16.31 0.22
C LYS A 124 -15.46 16.44 -1.05
N THR A 125 -16.66 16.99 -0.90
CA THR A 125 -17.37 17.65 -1.98
C THR A 125 -16.34 18.41 -2.82
N PRO A 126 -16.42 18.38 -4.16
CA PRO A 126 -15.59 19.26 -4.97
C PRO A 126 -15.90 20.69 -4.52
N GLN A 127 -14.93 21.35 -3.87
CA GLN A 127 -14.99 22.79 -3.80
C GLN A 127 -14.70 23.31 -5.20
N ASN A 128 -15.71 23.98 -5.73
CA ASN A 128 -15.68 24.91 -6.86
C ASN A 128 -15.78 24.26 -8.25
N ARG A 129 -17.04 24.04 -8.66
CA ARG A 129 -17.49 24.68 -9.90
C ARG A 129 -17.82 26.14 -9.55
N SER A 130 -16.95 27.04 -9.95
CA SER A 130 -17.26 28.44 -10.20
C SER A 130 -16.18 28.98 -11.13
N ASP A 131 -16.58 29.22 -12.37
CA ASP A 131 -16.12 30.27 -13.28
C ASP A 131 -14.62 30.34 -13.59
N GLN A 132 -14.25 29.77 -14.75
CA GLN A 132 -13.84 30.53 -15.95
C GLN A 132 -13.73 29.60 -17.17
#